data_AF-A6BLP6-F1
#
_entry.id   AF-A6BLP6-F1
#
_cell.length_a   1.000
_cell.length_b   1.000
_cell.length_c   1.000
_cell.angle_alpha   90.00
_cell.angle_beta   90.00
_cell.angle_gamma   90.00
#
_symmetry.space_group_name_H-M   'P 1'
#
loop_
_entity.id
_entity.type
_entity.pdbx_description
1 polymer ?
#
loop_
_entity_poly.entity_id
_entity_poly.type
_entity_poly.pdbx_seq_one_letter_code
_entity_poly.pdbx_strand_id
1 'polypeptide(L)'
;GLSAINTYMGMSGKVIFGQHTPEEFVKYVTTDMMGIAREDLVYDVARHVDGTVHQFEQWGLPIWKEDGKYVREGPWQVMIHGESYKPIIAEATKMAIGEENIYERVFISHLLMDKNDPKRVAGAVGFSVRKNEFYVFKAKAVIIATGGATLLFRPRSTGEGMGRIWYAIFNTGSGYAMAIQAGAELTQMEHRFIPLRFKDGYGPVGAWFLLFKSTATNCYDEEYVKKTETLAEYEPYASATPTPTPLRNHQALEELVNGRGPIYMRTDIAIAKLQEEGKDLKKLINEAWEDFLDMC
;
A
#
# COMPACT_ATOMS: atom_id res chain seq x y z
N GLY A 1 -0.34 -11.96 3.69
CA GLY A 1 -0.32 -11.25 4.98
C GLY A 1 0.16 -9.84 4.73
N LEU A 2 0.16 -8.97 5.74
CA LEU A 2 0.95 -7.74 5.68
C LEU A 2 2.02 -7.75 6.78
N SER A 3 3.20 -7.20 6.53
CA SER A 3 4.32 -7.11 7.47
C SER A 3 4.32 -5.80 8.26
N ALA A 4 3.62 -4.78 7.74
CA ALA A 4 3.48 -3.47 8.36
C ALA A 4 2.09 -2.84 8.16
N ILE A 5 1.70 -1.98 9.09
CA ILE A 5 0.66 -0.97 8.87
C ILE A 5 1.36 0.26 8.32
N ASN A 6 1.02 0.65 7.10
CA ASN A 6 1.72 1.69 6.35
C ASN A 6 1.52 3.12 6.86
N THR A 7 0.59 3.35 7.79
CA THR A 7 0.30 4.68 8.32
C THR A 7 -0.13 4.61 9.78
N TYR A 8 0.66 5.24 10.64
CA TYR A 8 0.43 5.41 12.06
C TYR A 8 1.21 6.66 12.50
N MET A 9 0.53 7.64 13.07
CA MET A 9 1.13 8.91 13.52
C MET A 9 1.88 8.71 14.84
N GLY A 10 1.38 7.83 15.70
CA GLY A 10 1.98 7.57 17.01
C GLY A 10 1.69 8.66 18.03
N MET A 11 0.62 9.44 17.84
CA MET A 11 0.26 10.59 18.70
C MET A 11 -0.03 10.17 20.16
N SER A 12 -0.33 8.89 20.39
CA SER A 12 -0.53 8.32 21.72
C SER A 12 0.77 8.06 22.51
N GLY A 13 1.94 8.28 21.91
CA GLY A 13 3.23 7.96 22.52
C GLY A 13 3.57 6.46 22.56
N LYS A 14 2.75 5.62 21.93
CA LYS A 14 2.96 4.15 21.85
C LYS A 14 4.09 3.72 20.91
N VAL A 15 4.89 4.61 20.35
CA VAL A 15 6.01 4.28 19.43
C VAL A 15 7.36 4.58 20.05
N ILE A 16 8.37 3.82 19.63
CA ILE A 16 9.78 3.98 20.07
C ILE A 16 10.33 5.35 19.64
N PHE A 17 10.06 5.73 18.39
CA PHE A 17 10.44 7.02 17.81
C PHE A 17 9.40 7.49 16.77
N GLY A 18 9.57 8.72 16.26
CA GLY A 18 8.75 9.23 15.14
C GLY A 18 7.30 9.41 15.53
N GLN A 19 7.03 10.15 16.60
CA GLN A 19 5.69 10.70 16.83
C GLN A 19 5.52 11.86 15.86
N HIS A 20 4.44 11.82 15.09
CA HIS A 20 4.18 12.80 14.06
C HIS A 20 2.81 13.42 14.22
N THR A 21 2.66 14.64 13.69
CA THR A 21 1.35 15.30 13.63
C THR A 21 0.66 15.06 12.29
N PRO A 22 -0.67 15.19 12.22
CA PRO A 22 -1.41 15.14 10.96
C PRO A 22 -0.89 16.15 9.92
N GLU A 23 -0.46 17.34 10.35
CA GLU A 23 0.12 18.37 9.47
C GLU A 23 1.45 17.93 8.85
N GLU A 24 2.30 17.26 9.62
CA GLU A 24 3.55 16.69 9.10
C GLU A 24 3.27 15.60 8.05
N PHE A 25 2.22 14.80 8.28
CA PHE A 25 1.81 13.77 7.32
C PHE A 25 1.25 14.37 6.03
N VAL A 26 0.43 15.43 6.12
CA VAL A 26 -0.03 16.19 4.95
C VAL A 26 1.16 16.70 4.14
N LYS A 27 2.13 17.34 4.80
CA LYS A 27 3.33 17.83 4.12
C LYS A 27 4.09 16.69 3.43
N TYR A 28 4.27 15.56 4.11
CA TYR A 28 4.91 14.38 3.54
C TYR A 28 4.18 13.86 2.30
N VAL A 29 2.87 13.65 2.37
CA VAL A 29 2.06 13.13 1.26
C VAL A 29 2.01 14.11 0.11
N THR A 30 1.77 15.41 0.34
CA THR A 30 1.79 16.43 -0.70
C THR A 30 3.14 16.46 -1.41
N THR A 31 4.24 16.32 -0.67
CA THR A 31 5.59 16.28 -1.24
C THR A 31 5.82 15.02 -2.08
N ASP A 32 5.44 13.84 -1.59
CA ASP A 32 5.57 12.58 -2.33
C ASP A 32 4.71 12.56 -3.61
N MET A 33 3.56 13.24 -3.58
CA MET A 33 2.66 13.45 -4.73
C MET A 33 3.09 14.59 -5.66
N MET A 34 4.32 15.10 -5.52
CA MET A 34 4.88 16.17 -6.35
C MET A 34 4.01 17.45 -6.34
N GLY A 35 3.44 17.77 -5.17
CA GLY A 35 2.66 18.99 -4.93
C GLY A 35 1.15 18.87 -5.15
N ILE A 36 0.64 17.74 -5.68
CA ILE A 36 -0.78 17.59 -6.03
C ILE A 36 -1.45 16.58 -5.10
N ALA A 37 -2.04 17.05 -4.02
CA ALA A 37 -2.82 16.24 -3.09
C ALA A 37 -4.04 17.00 -2.55
N ARG A 38 -5.11 16.26 -2.21
CA ARG A 38 -6.25 16.79 -1.46
C ARG A 38 -5.92 16.80 0.03
N GLU A 39 -5.23 17.86 0.46
CA GLU A 39 -4.71 18.00 1.83
C GLU A 39 -5.78 17.86 2.91
N ASP A 40 -6.99 18.32 2.64
CA ASP A 40 -8.15 18.17 3.52
C ASP A 40 -8.49 16.70 3.78
N LEU A 41 -8.45 15.85 2.74
CA LEU A 41 -8.70 14.41 2.87
C LEU A 41 -7.53 13.68 3.53
N VAL A 42 -6.29 14.06 3.20
CA VAL A 42 -5.09 13.48 3.80
C VAL A 42 -5.06 13.77 5.31
N TYR A 43 -5.36 15.01 5.71
CA TYR A 43 -5.44 15.41 7.10
C TYR A 43 -6.52 14.62 7.84
N ASP A 44 -7.69 14.47 7.22
CA ASP A 44 -8.82 13.75 7.83
C ASP A 44 -8.49 12.27 8.07
N VAL A 45 -7.77 11.62 7.16
CA VAL A 45 -7.24 10.27 7.38
C VAL A 45 -6.23 10.26 8.54
N ALA A 46 -5.26 11.17 8.53
CA ALA A 46 -4.16 11.19 9.49
C ALA A 46 -4.63 11.38 10.94
N ARG A 47 -5.67 12.19 11.17
CA ARG A 47 -6.21 12.41 12.53
C ARG A 47 -7.06 11.25 13.07
N HIS A 48 -7.52 10.33 12.21
CA HIS A 48 -8.34 9.18 12.61
C HIS A 48 -7.59 7.85 12.63
N VAL A 49 -6.56 7.68 11.79
CA VAL A 49 -5.92 6.38 11.52
C VAL A 49 -5.36 5.69 12.77
N ASP A 50 -4.81 6.44 13.73
CA ASP A 50 -4.26 5.86 14.97
C ASP A 50 -5.32 5.12 15.78
N GLY A 51 -6.54 5.65 15.85
CA GLY A 51 -7.65 5.01 16.56
C GLY A 51 -8.09 3.70 15.91
N THR A 52 -7.99 3.61 14.58
CA THR A 52 -8.22 2.36 13.84
C THR A 52 -7.12 1.34 14.12
N VAL A 53 -5.85 1.76 14.13
CA VAL A 53 -4.72 0.87 14.47
C VAL A 53 -4.84 0.32 15.90
N HIS A 54 -5.26 1.14 16.86
CA HIS A 54 -5.50 0.67 18.23
C HIS A 54 -6.64 -0.34 18.31
N GLN A 55 -7.69 -0.18 17.52
CA GLN A 55 -8.77 -1.18 17.42
C GLN A 55 -8.26 -2.49 16.81
N PHE A 56 -7.40 -2.44 15.80
CA PHE A 56 -6.82 -3.65 15.21
C PHE A 56 -6.04 -4.46 16.25
N GLU A 57 -5.22 -3.80 17.07
CA GLU A 57 -4.54 -4.45 18.19
C GLU A 57 -5.54 -5.04 19.19
N GLN A 58 -6.59 -4.30 19.55
CA GLN A 58 -7.63 -4.78 20.48
C GLN A 58 -8.38 -6.00 19.94
N TRP A 59 -8.57 -6.09 18.62
CA TRP A 59 -9.19 -7.25 17.96
C TRP A 59 -8.24 -8.44 17.80
N GLY A 60 -6.97 -8.29 18.20
CA GLY A 60 -5.99 -9.38 18.25
C GLY A 60 -4.90 -9.32 17.20
N LEU A 61 -4.75 -8.23 16.44
CA LEU A 61 -3.62 -8.07 15.51
C LEU A 61 -2.31 -7.92 16.30
N PRO A 62 -1.33 -8.83 16.16
CA PRO A 62 -0.08 -8.71 16.89
C PRO A 62 0.80 -7.62 16.27
N ILE A 63 0.95 -6.50 16.96
CA ILE A 63 1.90 -5.43 16.59
C ILE A 63 3.23 -5.71 17.28
N TRP A 64 4.34 -5.55 16.54
CA TRP A 64 5.68 -5.75 17.09
C TRP A 64 5.94 -4.73 18.19
N LYS A 65 6.54 -5.18 19.31
CA LYS A 65 6.83 -4.34 20.46
C LYS A 65 8.24 -4.52 20.99
N GLU A 66 8.83 -3.43 21.42
CA GLU A 66 10.04 -3.36 22.23
C GLU A 66 9.75 -2.44 23.43
N ASP A 67 10.00 -2.93 24.65
CA ASP A 67 9.66 -2.23 25.90
C ASP A 67 8.22 -1.69 25.96
N GLY A 68 7.27 -2.47 25.39
CA GLY A 68 5.85 -2.11 25.35
C GLY A 68 5.48 -1.06 24.30
N LYS A 69 6.42 -0.57 23.49
CA LYS A 69 6.20 0.39 22.41
C LYS A 69 6.25 -0.28 21.05
N TYR A 70 5.43 0.17 20.12
CA TYR A 70 5.38 -0.31 18.74
C TYR A 70 6.69 -0.06 18.01
N VAL A 71 7.17 -1.11 17.35
CA VAL A 71 8.36 -1.07 16.50
C VAL A 71 8.00 -0.40 15.16
N ARG A 72 8.74 0.66 14.83
CA ARG A 72 8.64 1.37 13.55
C ARG A 72 9.46 0.66 12.47
N GLU A 73 8.91 0.61 11.26
CA GLU A 73 9.69 0.28 10.06
C GLU A 73 10.41 1.54 9.55
N GLY A 74 9.63 2.57 9.23
CA GLY A 74 10.05 3.94 8.93
C GLY A 74 9.27 4.97 9.77
N PRO A 75 9.29 6.26 9.39
CA PRO A 75 8.63 7.32 10.17
C PRO A 75 7.11 7.10 10.33
N TRP A 76 6.46 6.50 9.33
CA TRP A 76 5.01 6.44 9.23
C TRP A 76 4.43 5.06 9.48
N GLN A 77 5.26 4.01 9.48
CA GLN A 77 4.83 2.62 9.49
C GLN A 77 5.10 1.94 10.83
N VAL A 78 4.32 0.92 11.18
CA VAL A 78 4.58 0.04 12.34
C VAL A 78 4.57 -1.42 11.91
N MET A 79 5.52 -2.20 12.41
CA MET A 79 5.66 -3.63 12.09
C MET A 79 4.58 -4.47 12.78
N ILE A 80 4.07 -5.49 12.09
CA ILE A 80 3.02 -6.39 12.57
C ILE A 80 3.34 -7.85 12.20
N HIS A 81 2.81 -8.81 12.96
CA HIS A 81 2.68 -10.20 12.49
C HIS A 81 1.33 -10.35 11.80
N GLY A 82 1.20 -9.82 10.58
CA GLY A 82 -0.07 -9.62 9.90
C GLY A 82 -0.49 -10.74 8.95
N GLU A 83 -0.07 -11.98 9.19
CA GLU A 83 -0.54 -13.16 8.42
C GLU A 83 -2.08 -13.23 8.42
N SER A 84 -2.67 -13.13 9.61
CA SER A 84 -4.12 -13.18 9.84
C SER A 84 -4.78 -11.79 9.88
N TYR A 85 -4.14 -10.75 9.33
CA TYR A 85 -4.69 -9.39 9.39
C TYR A 85 -6.09 -9.30 8.77
N LYS A 86 -6.28 -9.78 7.53
CA LYS A 86 -7.61 -9.77 6.89
C LYS A 86 -8.65 -10.62 7.64
N PRO A 87 -8.37 -11.87 8.07
CA PRO A 87 -9.27 -12.63 8.93
C PRO A 87 -9.74 -11.87 10.18
N ILE A 88 -8.83 -11.22 10.91
CA ILE A 88 -9.16 -10.44 12.12
C ILE A 88 -10.14 -9.30 11.79
N ILE A 89 -9.87 -8.54 10.72
CA ILE A 89 -10.76 -7.44 10.31
C ILE A 89 -12.11 -7.95 9.79
N ALA A 90 -12.11 -9.10 9.10
CA ALA A 90 -13.32 -9.72 8.61
C ALA A 90 -14.21 -10.22 9.76
N GLU A 91 -13.61 -10.78 10.81
CA GLU A 91 -14.33 -11.19 12.02
C GLU A 91 -14.97 -9.99 12.73
N ALA A 92 -14.20 -8.93 12.97
CA ALA A 92 -14.71 -7.70 13.57
C ALA A 92 -15.88 -7.11 12.76
N THR A 93 -15.77 -7.12 11.43
CA THR A 93 -16.86 -6.67 10.54
C THR A 93 -18.08 -7.56 10.67
N LYS A 94 -17.90 -8.89 10.59
CA LYS A 94 -18.99 -9.88 10.72
C LYS A 94 -19.73 -9.75 12.05
N MET A 95 -19.01 -9.53 13.15
CA MET A 95 -19.61 -9.29 14.47
C MET A 95 -20.36 -7.97 14.55
N ALA A 96 -19.89 -6.93 13.86
CA ALA A 96 -20.53 -5.62 13.90
C ALA A 96 -21.83 -5.54 13.08
N ILE A 97 -21.88 -6.16 11.90
CA ILE A 97 -23.03 -6.03 10.98
C ILE A 97 -23.93 -7.27 10.91
N GLY A 98 -23.52 -8.42 11.46
CA GLY A 98 -24.25 -9.68 11.34
C GLY A 98 -23.98 -10.40 10.02
N GLU A 99 -23.84 -11.74 10.08
CA GLU A 99 -23.54 -12.58 8.91
C GLU A 99 -24.65 -12.53 7.85
N GLU A 100 -25.90 -12.38 8.28
CA GLU A 100 -27.07 -12.28 7.42
C GLU A 100 -27.07 -11.03 6.52
N ASN A 101 -26.28 -10.01 6.87
CA ASN A 101 -26.11 -8.80 6.09
C ASN A 101 -24.87 -8.84 5.17
N ILE A 102 -24.17 -9.99 5.12
CA ILE A 102 -23.00 -10.21 4.27
C ILE A 102 -23.36 -11.10 3.10
N TYR A 103 -23.22 -10.55 1.90
CA TYR A 103 -23.46 -11.27 0.64
C TYR A 103 -22.14 -11.62 -0.02
N GLU A 104 -21.69 -12.86 0.14
CA GLU A 104 -20.46 -13.35 -0.51
C GLU A 104 -20.74 -13.99 -1.87
N ARG A 105 -19.70 -14.08 -2.71
CA ARG A 105 -19.78 -14.69 -4.05
C ARG A 105 -20.87 -14.06 -4.95
N VAL A 106 -21.14 -12.78 -4.72
CA VAL A 106 -21.98 -11.93 -5.58
C VAL A 106 -21.08 -10.87 -6.21
N PHE A 107 -21.03 -10.84 -7.53
CA PHE A 107 -20.28 -9.83 -8.26
C PHE A 107 -21.21 -8.66 -8.60
N ILE A 108 -20.89 -7.47 -8.11
CA ILE A 108 -21.61 -6.22 -8.44
C ILE A 108 -21.03 -5.65 -9.73
N SER A 109 -21.91 -5.34 -10.69
CA SER A 109 -21.50 -4.89 -12.03
C SER A 109 -21.90 -3.46 -12.35
N HIS A 110 -23.06 -3.00 -11.88
CA HIS A 110 -23.59 -1.67 -12.21
C HIS A 110 -24.28 -1.05 -10.99
N LEU A 111 -24.23 0.27 -10.92
CA LEU A 111 -25.08 1.05 -10.02
C LEU A 111 -26.46 1.26 -10.63
N LEU A 112 -27.46 1.41 -9.77
CA LEU A 112 -28.80 1.86 -10.15
C LEU A 112 -28.93 3.33 -9.79
N MET A 113 -29.41 4.14 -10.73
CA MET A 113 -29.71 5.56 -10.50
C MET A 113 -31.19 5.74 -10.18
N ASP A 114 -31.52 6.80 -9.46
CA ASP A 114 -32.90 7.17 -9.15
C ASP A 114 -33.64 7.52 -10.44
N LYS A 115 -34.88 7.03 -10.56
CA LYS A 115 -35.71 7.23 -11.75
C LYS A 115 -36.05 8.71 -11.98
N ASN A 116 -36.17 9.47 -10.90
CA ASN A 116 -36.63 10.85 -10.91
C ASN A 116 -35.46 11.85 -10.80
N ASP A 117 -34.30 11.40 -10.31
CA ASP A 117 -33.08 12.20 -10.21
C ASP A 117 -31.88 11.44 -10.80
N PRO A 118 -31.44 11.75 -12.04
CA PRO A 118 -30.33 11.04 -12.68
C PRO A 118 -28.98 11.21 -11.98
N LYS A 119 -28.85 12.15 -11.03
CA LYS A 119 -27.63 12.39 -10.25
C LYS A 119 -27.63 11.66 -8.90
N ARG A 120 -28.71 10.94 -8.57
CA ARG A 120 -28.87 10.25 -7.29
C ARG A 120 -28.75 8.74 -7.47
N VAL A 121 -27.94 8.09 -6.64
CA VAL A 121 -27.88 6.62 -6.59
C VAL A 121 -29.11 6.04 -5.89
N ALA A 122 -29.62 4.93 -6.39
CA ALA A 122 -30.77 4.19 -5.85
C ALA A 122 -30.44 2.73 -5.49
N GLY A 123 -29.24 2.25 -5.81
CA GLY A 123 -28.85 0.88 -5.52
C GLY A 123 -27.73 0.34 -6.41
N ALA A 124 -27.68 -0.97 -6.56
CA ALA A 124 -26.75 -1.68 -7.42
C ALA A 124 -27.32 -3.02 -7.89
N VAL A 125 -26.79 -3.55 -8.99
CA VAL A 125 -27.11 -4.88 -9.50
C VAL A 125 -25.87 -5.75 -9.63
N GLY A 126 -26.09 -7.04 -9.39
CA GLY A 126 -25.05 -8.05 -9.47
C GLY A 126 -25.62 -9.43 -9.71
N PHE A 127 -24.74 -10.41 -9.79
CA PHE A 127 -25.12 -11.80 -9.99
C PHE A 127 -24.25 -12.72 -9.15
N SER A 128 -24.82 -13.86 -8.75
CA SER A 128 -24.05 -14.89 -8.06
C SER A 128 -23.06 -15.55 -9.03
N VAL A 129 -21.85 -15.82 -8.55
CA VAL A 129 -20.87 -16.65 -9.27
C VAL A 129 -20.91 -18.12 -8.82
N ARG A 130 -21.98 -18.51 -8.12
CA ARG A 130 -22.20 -19.89 -7.61
C ARG A 130 -23.58 -20.44 -7.92
N LYS A 131 -24.56 -19.58 -8.17
CA LYS A 131 -25.95 -19.93 -8.44
C LYS A 131 -26.47 -19.10 -9.62
N ASN A 132 -27.56 -19.55 -10.24
CA ASN A 132 -28.26 -18.77 -11.27
C ASN A 132 -29.20 -17.73 -10.62
N GLU A 133 -28.62 -16.78 -9.90
CA GLU A 133 -29.36 -15.77 -9.14
C GLU A 133 -28.89 -14.36 -9.53
N PHE A 134 -29.84 -13.49 -9.85
CA PHE A 134 -29.62 -12.08 -10.12
C PHE A 134 -30.04 -11.25 -8.90
N TYR A 135 -29.16 -10.36 -8.46
CA TYR A 135 -29.37 -9.54 -7.28
C TYR A 135 -29.69 -8.09 -7.67
N VAL A 136 -30.72 -7.55 -7.03
CA VAL A 136 -31.09 -6.13 -7.10
C VAL A 136 -31.07 -5.56 -5.70
N PHE A 137 -30.02 -4.82 -5.38
CA PHE A 137 -29.91 -4.11 -4.11
C PHE A 137 -30.51 -2.72 -4.26
N LYS A 138 -31.55 -2.40 -3.48
CA LYS A 138 -32.09 -1.04 -3.37
C LYS A 138 -31.50 -0.40 -2.12
N ALA A 139 -30.85 0.76 -2.28
CA ALA A 139 -30.16 1.42 -1.18
C ALA A 139 -30.34 2.94 -1.24
N LYS A 140 -30.35 3.59 -0.08
CA LYS A 140 -30.40 5.05 0.03
C LYS A 140 -29.03 5.71 -0.18
N ALA A 141 -27.97 4.94 0.07
CA ALA A 141 -26.58 5.32 -0.11
C ALA A 141 -25.80 4.06 -0.52
N VAL A 142 -24.77 4.25 -1.34
CA VAL A 142 -23.87 3.17 -1.81
C VAL A 142 -22.44 3.62 -1.59
N ILE A 143 -21.61 2.75 -1.00
CA ILE A 143 -20.18 2.97 -0.82
C ILE A 143 -19.43 2.04 -1.78
N ILE A 144 -18.57 2.62 -2.63
CA ILE A 144 -17.72 1.84 -3.53
C ILE A 144 -16.41 1.53 -2.81
N ALA A 145 -16.20 0.26 -2.45
CA ALA A 145 -15.01 -0.22 -1.76
C ALA A 145 -14.35 -1.42 -2.47
N THR A 146 -14.30 -1.39 -3.81
CA THR A 146 -13.86 -2.53 -4.65
C THR A 146 -12.34 -2.61 -4.86
N GLY A 147 -11.55 -1.78 -4.18
CA GLY A 147 -10.13 -1.62 -4.46
C GLY A 147 -9.85 -0.93 -5.81
N GLY A 148 -8.58 -0.96 -6.22
CA GLY A 148 -8.10 -0.30 -7.44
C GLY A 148 -8.28 -1.13 -8.72
N ALA A 149 -7.32 -1.03 -9.64
CA ALA A 149 -7.34 -1.75 -10.91
C ALA A 149 -5.96 -2.33 -11.25
N THR A 150 -5.95 -3.59 -11.70
CA THR A 150 -4.75 -4.31 -12.11
C THR A 150 -4.97 -5.02 -13.45
N LEU A 151 -3.90 -5.55 -14.05
CA LEU A 151 -3.92 -6.22 -15.35
C LEU A 151 -4.39 -5.33 -16.54
N LEU A 152 -4.47 -4.01 -16.35
CA LEU A 152 -4.67 -3.06 -17.46
C LEU A 152 -3.44 -2.97 -18.38
N PHE A 153 -2.24 -3.16 -17.82
CA PHE A 153 -0.98 -3.14 -18.55
C PHE A 153 -0.41 -4.56 -18.62
N ARG A 154 0.26 -4.88 -19.74
CA ARG A 154 0.95 -6.17 -19.88
C ARG A 154 2.05 -6.31 -18.80
N PRO A 155 2.00 -7.35 -17.95
CA PRO A 155 3.04 -7.59 -16.94
C PRO A 155 4.36 -8.05 -17.57
N ARG A 156 5.44 -8.04 -16.79
CA ARG A 156 6.77 -8.51 -17.24
C ARG A 156 6.81 -10.01 -17.53
N SER A 157 6.00 -10.80 -16.83
CA SER A 157 5.84 -12.23 -17.04
C SER A 157 4.49 -12.50 -17.72
N THR A 158 4.49 -13.16 -18.88
CA THR A 158 3.27 -13.38 -19.70
C THR A 158 2.80 -14.83 -19.76
N GLY A 159 3.53 -15.76 -19.13
CA GLY A 159 3.11 -17.15 -18.92
C GLY A 159 2.36 -17.29 -17.60
N GLU A 160 2.63 -18.37 -16.86
CA GLU A 160 2.04 -18.61 -15.52
C GLU A 160 2.29 -17.45 -14.54
N GLY A 161 3.44 -16.78 -14.66
CA GLY A 161 3.78 -15.61 -13.88
C GLY A 161 2.89 -14.37 -14.13
N MET A 162 1.96 -14.40 -15.10
CA MET A 162 0.99 -13.32 -15.32
C MET A 162 0.09 -13.09 -14.10
N GLY A 163 -0.17 -14.16 -13.33
CA GLY A 163 -0.90 -14.07 -12.07
C GLY A 163 -0.12 -13.39 -10.94
N ARG A 164 1.22 -13.32 -11.07
CA ARG A 164 2.11 -12.70 -10.08
C ARG A 164 2.27 -11.23 -10.41
N ILE A 165 1.29 -10.44 -10.02
CA ILE A 165 1.39 -8.99 -10.00
C ILE A 165 1.65 -8.48 -8.56
N TRP A 166 2.14 -7.24 -8.44
CA TRP A 166 2.44 -6.64 -7.15
C TRP A 166 1.18 -6.26 -6.36
N TYR A 167 0.23 -5.58 -7.01
CA TYR A 167 -1.03 -5.21 -6.39
C TYR A 167 -2.04 -6.36 -6.47
N ALA A 168 -3.20 -6.22 -5.84
CA ALA A 168 -4.21 -7.26 -5.78
C ALA A 168 -4.79 -7.64 -7.16
N ILE A 169 -4.55 -8.88 -7.61
CA ILE A 169 -5.04 -9.41 -8.90
C ILE A 169 -6.57 -9.49 -9.00
N PHE A 170 -7.23 -9.61 -7.85
CA PHE A 170 -8.69 -9.61 -7.75
C PHE A 170 -9.30 -8.21 -7.89
N ASN A 171 -8.50 -7.14 -7.96
CA ASN A 171 -8.96 -5.78 -8.21
C ASN A 171 -8.88 -5.45 -9.71
N THR A 172 -10.03 -5.40 -10.38
CA THR A 172 -10.15 -5.24 -11.84
C THR A 172 -10.72 -3.87 -12.25
N GLY A 173 -10.80 -2.91 -11.33
CA GLY A 173 -11.33 -1.57 -11.63
C GLY A 173 -12.86 -1.48 -11.68
N SER A 174 -13.59 -2.45 -11.11
CA SER A 174 -15.06 -2.43 -11.08
C SER A 174 -15.63 -1.13 -10.50
N GLY A 175 -15.05 -0.64 -9.39
CA GLY A 175 -15.49 0.59 -8.75
C GLY A 175 -15.30 1.83 -9.63
N TYR A 176 -14.17 1.94 -10.34
CA TYR A 176 -13.95 3.01 -11.30
C TYR A 176 -14.94 2.95 -12.45
N ALA A 177 -15.17 1.77 -13.03
CA ALA A 177 -16.15 1.60 -14.10
C ALA A 177 -17.57 1.99 -13.66
N MET A 178 -18.00 1.51 -12.48
CA MET A 178 -19.30 1.85 -11.90
C MET A 178 -19.44 3.36 -11.62
N ALA A 179 -18.41 3.99 -11.09
CA ALA A 179 -18.40 5.44 -10.83
C ALA A 179 -18.50 6.25 -12.14
N ILE A 180 -17.71 5.91 -13.15
CA ILE A 180 -17.73 6.56 -14.48
C ILE A 180 -19.11 6.42 -15.11
N GLN A 181 -19.67 5.21 -15.12
CA GLN A 181 -20.98 4.94 -15.70
C GLN A 181 -22.11 5.68 -14.98
N ALA A 182 -22.00 5.87 -13.67
CA ALA A 182 -22.94 6.65 -12.88
C ALA A 182 -22.76 8.18 -13.03
N GLY A 183 -21.74 8.63 -13.79
CA GLY A 183 -21.45 10.05 -13.98
C GLY A 183 -20.77 10.71 -12.77
N ALA A 184 -20.13 9.92 -11.90
CA ALA A 184 -19.33 10.46 -10.80
C ALA A 184 -18.02 11.07 -11.33
N GLU A 185 -17.61 12.19 -10.75
CA GLU A 185 -16.33 12.83 -11.07
C GLU A 185 -15.17 11.95 -10.60
N LEU A 186 -14.16 11.82 -11.46
CA LEU A 186 -12.88 11.19 -11.14
C LEU A 186 -11.79 12.25 -11.10
N THR A 187 -10.74 11.99 -10.33
CA THR A 187 -9.59 12.90 -10.15
C THR A 187 -8.28 12.13 -10.19
N GLN A 188 -7.21 12.76 -10.69
CA GLN A 188 -5.86 12.19 -10.78
C GLN A 188 -5.79 10.80 -11.45
N MET A 189 -6.63 10.51 -12.45
CA MET A 189 -6.70 9.19 -13.09
C MET A 189 -5.46 8.84 -13.92
N GLU A 190 -4.65 9.83 -14.26
CA GLU A 190 -3.33 9.69 -14.86
C GLU A 190 -2.26 9.24 -13.86
N HIS A 191 -2.51 9.36 -12.55
CA HIS A 191 -1.55 9.04 -11.50
C HIS A 191 -1.50 7.53 -11.23
N ARG A 192 -0.69 6.83 -12.03
CA ARG A 192 -0.38 5.40 -11.83
C ARG A 192 0.78 5.19 -10.85
N PHE A 193 0.69 4.14 -10.05
CA PHE A 193 1.78 3.73 -9.16
C PHE A 193 2.68 2.67 -9.81
N ILE A 194 4.00 2.88 -9.77
CA ILE A 194 5.01 1.93 -10.28
C ILE A 194 5.84 1.40 -9.13
N PRO A 195 5.61 0.16 -8.68
CA PRO A 195 6.33 -0.41 -7.56
C PRO A 195 7.72 -0.89 -8.01
N LEU A 196 8.78 -0.29 -7.47
CA LEU A 196 10.12 -0.87 -7.52
C LEU A 196 10.24 -1.91 -6.40
N ARG A 197 10.41 -3.19 -6.78
CA ARG A 197 10.34 -4.36 -5.89
C ARG A 197 11.36 -5.41 -6.32
N PHE A 198 11.51 -6.48 -5.52
CA PHE A 198 12.28 -7.65 -5.95
C PHE A 198 11.75 -8.18 -7.28
N LYS A 199 12.67 -8.41 -8.22
CA LYS A 199 12.36 -8.83 -9.59
C LYS A 199 11.52 -10.12 -9.58
N ASP A 200 10.55 -10.17 -10.51
CA ASP A 200 9.62 -11.28 -10.78
C ASP A 200 8.61 -11.57 -9.65
N GLY A 201 9.07 -11.84 -8.43
CA GLY A 201 8.20 -12.14 -7.29
C GLY A 201 7.43 -10.91 -6.76
N TYR A 202 8.00 -9.71 -6.93
CA TYR A 202 7.49 -8.45 -6.37
C TYR A 202 7.44 -8.40 -4.84
N GLY A 203 8.37 -9.09 -4.18
CA GLY A 203 8.55 -9.00 -2.72
C GLY A 203 8.78 -7.55 -2.26
N PRO A 204 8.31 -7.19 -1.07
CA PRO A 204 8.49 -5.85 -0.53
C PRO A 204 9.96 -5.48 -0.36
N VAL A 205 10.20 -4.18 -0.31
CA VAL A 205 11.52 -3.57 -0.14
C VAL A 205 11.55 -2.58 1.02
N GLY A 206 10.40 -2.36 1.67
CA GLY A 206 10.23 -1.38 2.74
C GLY A 206 11.15 -1.71 3.91
N ALA A 207 11.01 -2.92 4.47
CA ALA A 207 11.82 -3.35 5.60
C ALA A 207 13.30 -3.40 5.22
N TRP A 208 13.62 -3.84 4.00
CA TRP A 208 15.00 -3.83 3.50
C TRP A 208 15.64 -2.45 3.51
N PHE A 209 14.96 -1.42 3.00
CA PHE A 209 15.50 -0.06 3.00
C PHE A 209 15.45 0.60 4.39
N LEU A 210 14.33 0.45 5.10
CA LEU A 210 14.00 1.25 6.27
C LEU A 210 14.45 0.59 7.57
N LEU A 211 14.30 -0.73 7.71
CA LEU A 211 14.68 -1.47 8.92
C LEU A 211 16.12 -2.02 8.80
N PHE A 212 16.41 -2.76 7.72
CA PHE A 212 17.71 -3.41 7.51
C PHE A 212 18.77 -2.50 6.89
N LYS A 213 18.39 -1.28 6.49
CA LYS A 213 19.30 -0.26 5.92
C LYS A 213 20.09 -0.77 4.70
N SER A 214 19.47 -1.64 3.91
CA SER A 214 20.03 -2.11 2.64
C SER A 214 20.11 -0.98 1.62
N THR A 215 21.04 -1.12 0.69
CA THR A 215 21.24 -0.19 -0.43
C THR A 215 20.84 -0.87 -1.74
N ALA A 216 20.47 -0.04 -2.73
CA ALA A 216 20.23 -0.50 -4.09
C ALA A 216 21.36 -0.01 -4.99
N THR A 217 21.97 -0.94 -5.73
CA THR A 217 23.10 -0.66 -6.63
C THR A 217 22.80 -1.09 -8.05
N ASN A 218 23.51 -0.50 -9.01
CA ASN A 218 23.51 -0.92 -10.41
C ASN A 218 24.53 -2.06 -10.66
N CYS A 219 24.75 -2.46 -11.91
CA CYS A 219 25.68 -3.55 -12.25
C CYS A 219 27.17 -3.22 -12.04
N TYR A 220 27.49 -1.97 -11.74
CA TYR A 220 28.83 -1.49 -11.39
C TYR A 220 29.00 -1.30 -9.88
N ASP A 221 28.06 -1.81 -9.08
CA ASP A 221 28.00 -1.62 -7.62
C ASP A 221 27.89 -0.16 -7.16
N GLU A 222 27.43 0.74 -8.04
CA GLU A 222 27.19 2.13 -7.68
C GLU A 222 25.80 2.31 -7.08
N GLU A 223 25.71 3.01 -5.94
CA GLU A 223 24.45 3.43 -5.32
C GLU A 223 23.81 4.59 -6.11
N TYR A 224 22.97 4.24 -7.10
CA TYR A 224 22.38 5.22 -8.02
C TYR A 224 21.50 6.27 -7.33
N VAL A 225 20.92 5.98 -6.17
CA VAL A 225 20.11 6.94 -5.40
C VAL A 225 20.92 8.15 -4.90
N LYS A 226 22.25 8.02 -4.81
CA LYS A 226 23.16 9.11 -4.43
C LYS A 226 23.43 10.10 -5.57
N LYS A 227 23.02 9.80 -6.80
CA LYS A 227 23.17 10.65 -7.99
C LYS A 227 22.08 11.72 -8.02
N THR A 228 22.27 12.78 -7.23
CA THR A 228 21.29 13.85 -7.08
C THR A 228 21.19 14.76 -8.31
N GLU A 229 22.21 14.76 -9.18
CA GLU A 229 22.24 15.53 -10.42
C GLU A 229 21.08 15.18 -11.36
N THR A 230 20.63 13.92 -11.35
CA THR A 230 19.47 13.44 -12.13
C THR A 230 18.16 14.03 -11.66
N LEU A 231 18.11 14.60 -10.45
CA LEU A 231 16.90 15.14 -9.85
C LEU A 231 16.86 16.67 -9.83
N ALA A 232 17.95 17.35 -10.19
CA ALA A 232 18.10 18.79 -9.97
C ALA A 232 16.99 19.65 -10.60
N GLU A 233 16.38 19.20 -11.70
CA GLU A 233 15.28 19.91 -12.37
C GLU A 233 13.95 19.87 -11.61
N TYR A 234 13.82 19.00 -10.60
CA TYR A 234 12.57 18.76 -9.85
C TYR A 234 12.54 19.47 -8.49
N GLU A 235 13.33 20.52 -8.26
CA GLU A 235 13.22 21.33 -7.04
C GLU A 235 11.82 22.01 -6.94
N PRO A 236 11.24 22.14 -5.73
CA PRO A 236 11.83 21.83 -4.41
C PRO A 236 11.72 20.35 -3.99
N TYR A 237 11.14 19.48 -4.82
CA TYR A 237 10.87 18.08 -4.46
C TYR A 237 12.13 17.21 -4.46
N ALA A 238 13.11 17.55 -5.30
CA ALA A 238 14.38 16.84 -5.41
C ALA A 238 15.18 16.84 -4.10
N SER A 239 15.14 17.96 -3.36
CA SER A 239 15.80 18.12 -2.05
C SER A 239 14.96 17.63 -0.86
N ALA A 240 13.72 17.17 -1.08
CA ALA A 240 12.88 16.69 -0.01
C ALA A 240 13.41 15.40 0.62
N THR A 241 13.21 15.26 1.94
CA THR A 241 13.55 14.06 2.70
C THR A 241 12.30 13.50 3.40
N PRO A 242 11.90 12.26 3.11
CA PRO A 242 12.46 11.36 2.10
C PRO A 242 12.21 11.88 0.66
N THR A 243 13.09 11.51 -0.27
CA THR A 243 12.90 11.82 -1.70
C THR A 243 11.61 11.18 -2.21
N PRO A 244 10.75 11.93 -2.93
CA PRO A 244 9.52 11.41 -3.50
C PRO A 244 9.72 10.10 -4.25
N THR A 245 8.81 9.17 -4.03
CA THR A 245 8.77 7.86 -4.67
C THR A 245 8.89 7.92 -6.20
N PRO A 246 8.19 8.81 -6.94
CA PRO A 246 8.36 8.92 -8.38
C PRO A 246 9.79 9.34 -8.79
N LEU A 247 10.45 10.21 -8.02
CA LEU A 247 11.84 10.62 -8.29
C LEU A 247 12.82 9.48 -8.04
N ARG A 248 12.63 8.69 -6.98
CA ARG A 248 13.42 7.46 -6.74
C ARG A 248 13.26 6.44 -7.86
N ASN A 249 12.04 6.31 -8.40
CA ASN A 249 11.78 5.48 -9.58
C ASN A 249 12.46 6.03 -10.83
N HIS A 250 12.47 7.36 -11.01
CA HIS A 250 13.14 8.00 -12.14
C HIS A 250 14.64 7.68 -12.15
N GLN A 251 15.33 7.80 -11.01
CA GLN A 251 16.76 7.42 -10.90
C GLN A 251 17.01 5.95 -11.29
N ALA A 252 16.16 5.03 -10.82
CA ALA A 252 16.27 3.62 -11.20
C ALA A 252 16.00 3.39 -12.70
N LEU A 253 15.05 4.13 -13.28
CA LEU A 253 14.74 4.06 -14.71
C LEU A 253 15.89 4.56 -15.56
N GLU A 254 16.54 5.66 -15.18
CA GLU A 254 17.71 6.21 -15.87
C GLU A 254 18.85 5.19 -15.94
N GLU A 255 19.14 4.47 -14.85
CA GLU A 255 20.16 3.40 -14.87
C GLU A 255 19.79 2.28 -15.86
N LEU A 256 18.51 1.88 -15.91
CA LEU A 256 18.04 0.83 -16.81
C LEU A 256 18.10 1.25 -18.28
N VAL A 257 17.66 2.48 -18.60
CA VAL A 257 17.67 3.03 -19.96
C VAL A 257 19.10 3.16 -20.49
N ASN A 258 20.04 3.54 -19.62
CA ASN A 258 21.46 3.66 -19.96
C ASN A 258 22.21 2.31 -19.94
N GLY A 259 21.51 1.18 -19.85
CA GLY A 259 22.11 -0.16 -19.91
C GLY A 259 22.95 -0.53 -18.69
N ARG A 260 22.73 0.13 -17.55
CA ARG A 260 23.48 -0.06 -16.29
C ARG A 260 22.75 -0.99 -15.31
N GLY A 261 21.69 -1.65 -15.76
CA GLY A 261 21.10 -2.77 -15.03
C GLY A 261 22.00 -4.03 -15.06
N PRO A 262 21.69 -5.08 -14.27
CA PRO A 262 20.57 -5.17 -13.33
C PRO A 262 20.70 -4.26 -12.11
N ILE A 263 19.56 -3.92 -11.50
CA ILE A 263 19.52 -3.25 -10.20
C ILE A 263 19.45 -4.32 -9.11
N TYR A 264 20.38 -4.27 -8.17
CA TYR A 264 20.50 -5.20 -7.07
C TYR A 264 20.11 -4.55 -5.75
N MET A 265 19.31 -5.25 -4.95
CA MET A 265 19.18 -4.96 -3.52
C MET A 265 20.28 -5.70 -2.78
N ARG A 266 21.18 -4.97 -2.13
CA ARG A 266 22.36 -5.54 -1.44
C ARG A 266 21.97 -6.08 -0.06
N THR A 267 21.15 -7.13 -0.05
CA THR A 267 20.73 -7.83 1.18
C THR A 267 21.91 -8.54 1.84
N ASP A 268 22.86 -9.03 1.05
CA ASP A 268 24.13 -9.62 1.46
C ASP A 268 24.94 -8.65 2.34
N ILE A 269 25.14 -7.41 1.86
CA ILE A 269 25.86 -6.38 2.60
C ILE A 269 25.09 -5.97 3.85
N ALA A 270 23.78 -5.78 3.74
CA ALA A 270 22.94 -5.33 4.84
C ALA A 270 22.97 -6.32 6.01
N ILE A 271 22.78 -7.62 5.74
CA ILE A 271 22.79 -8.66 6.76
C ILE A 271 24.18 -8.81 7.38
N ALA A 272 25.25 -8.83 6.56
CA ALA A 272 26.62 -8.92 7.07
C ALA A 272 26.93 -7.79 8.06
N LYS A 273 26.57 -6.55 7.72
CA LYS A 273 26.75 -5.39 8.59
C LYS A 273 25.98 -5.51 9.91
N LEU A 274 24.72 -5.95 9.87
CA LEU A 274 23.91 -6.12 11.09
C LEU A 274 24.46 -7.24 11.99
N GLN A 275 25.06 -8.28 11.43
CA GLN A 275 25.75 -9.32 12.20
C GLN A 275 27.01 -8.78 12.87
N GLU A 276 27.79 -7.94 12.18
CA GLU A 276 28.96 -7.25 12.77
C GLU A 276 28.54 -6.32 13.93
N GLU A 277 27.36 -5.70 13.83
CA GLU A 277 26.74 -4.91 14.90
C GLU A 277 26.17 -5.76 16.05
N GLY A 278 26.33 -7.10 15.99
CA GLY A 278 25.96 -8.03 17.05
C GLY A 278 24.48 -8.44 17.05
N LYS A 279 23.74 -8.18 15.97
CA LYS A 279 22.35 -8.65 15.86
C LYS A 279 22.29 -10.16 15.60
N ASP A 280 21.33 -10.81 16.24
CA ASP A 280 21.11 -12.26 16.08
C ASP A 280 20.65 -12.59 14.65
N LEU A 281 21.43 -13.40 13.94
CA LEU A 281 21.16 -13.76 12.54
C LEU A 281 19.81 -14.47 12.38
N LYS A 282 19.45 -15.35 13.33
CA LYS A 282 18.20 -16.11 13.23
C LYS A 282 16.99 -15.18 13.34
N LYS A 283 17.05 -14.21 14.25
CA LYS A 283 16.06 -13.15 14.37
C LYS A 283 15.98 -12.33 13.09
N LEU A 284 17.10 -11.85 12.55
CA LEU A 284 17.13 -11.08 11.29
C LEU A 284 16.48 -11.85 10.13
N ILE A 285 16.79 -13.15 9.99
CA ILE A 285 16.19 -14.00 8.97
C ILE A 285 14.67 -14.11 9.16
N ASN A 286 14.20 -14.32 10.38
CA ASN A 286 12.76 -14.37 10.65
C ASN A 286 12.06 -13.05 10.33
N GLU A 287 12.65 -11.92 10.73
CA GLU A 287 12.13 -10.59 10.43
C GLU A 287 12.09 -10.32 8.92
N ALA A 288 13.11 -10.75 8.18
CA ALA A 288 13.13 -10.64 6.72
C ALA A 288 12.09 -11.55 6.04
N TRP A 289 11.83 -12.74 6.59
CA TRP A 289 10.79 -13.64 6.08
C TRP A 289 9.37 -13.09 6.30
N GLU A 290 9.12 -12.43 7.44
CA GLU A 290 7.85 -11.75 7.71
C GLU A 290 7.56 -10.67 6.66
N ASP A 291 8.57 -9.92 6.20
CA ASP A 291 8.44 -8.98 5.07
C ASP A 291 7.95 -9.73 3.82
N PHE A 292 8.55 -10.88 3.46
CA PHE A 292 8.11 -11.65 2.28
C PHE A 292 6.66 -12.19 2.35
N LEU A 293 6.05 -12.24 3.53
CA LEU A 293 4.64 -12.62 3.70
C LEU A 293 3.65 -11.51 3.26
N ASP A 294 4.13 -10.29 2.92
CA ASP A 294 3.36 -9.18 2.33
C ASP A 294 2.70 -9.50 0.98
N MET A 295 2.97 -10.67 0.40
CA MET A 295 2.60 -10.98 -0.98
C MET A 295 1.27 -11.76 -1.12
N CYS A 296 0.20 -11.32 -0.47
CA CYS A 296 -1.19 -11.76 -0.76
C CYS A 296 -2.21 -10.68 -0.40
#